data_AF-A0A7C7NHU3-F1
#
_entry.id   AF-A0A7C7NHU3-F1
#
_cell.length_a   1.000
_cell.length_b   1.000
_cell.length_c   1.000
_cell.angle_alpha   90.00
_cell.angle_beta   90.00
_cell.angle_gamma   90.00
#
_symmetry.space_group_name_H-M   'P 1'
#
loop_
_entity.id
_entity.type
_entity.pdbx_description
1 polymer ?
#
loop_
_entity_poly.entity_id
_entity_poly.type
_entity_poly.pdbx_seq_one_letter_code
_entity_poly.pdbx_strand_id
1 'polypeptide(L)'
;MRKAITSPQTFKTCYIAAVKEELGLLKRKRTAKRKVKPPQHLRWAIKEALTRKPNATYKEIQRLAFEIYRQKERENLPFFGALGEVPDDILWEVIDDKGLSYED
;
A
#
# COMPACT_ATOMS: atom_id res chain seq x y z
N MET A 1 17.76 6.56 7.54
CA MET A 1 16.54 6.85 6.77
C MET A 1 15.96 5.55 6.22
N ARG A 2 14.65 5.30 6.39
CA ARG A 2 13.98 4.17 5.73
C ARG A 2 13.75 4.56 4.27
N LYS A 3 13.97 3.64 3.32
CA LYS A 3 13.71 3.90 1.90
C LYS A 3 12.21 4.07 1.70
N ALA A 4 11.81 5.12 0.98
CA ALA A 4 10.43 5.32 0.57
C ALA A 4 9.95 4.13 -0.25
N ILE A 5 8.71 3.72 -0.03
CA ILE A 5 8.10 2.62 -0.78
C ILE A 5 7.56 3.22 -2.08
N THR A 6 8.16 2.85 -3.20
CA THR A 6 7.81 3.40 -4.53
C THR A 6 6.99 2.43 -5.39
N SER A 7 6.89 1.16 -5.00
CA SER A 7 6.25 0.13 -5.81
C SER A 7 5.32 -0.79 -5.00
N PRO A 8 4.16 -1.18 -5.56
CA PRO A 8 3.30 -2.24 -5.02
C PRO A 8 4.00 -3.56 -4.77
N GLN A 9 5.06 -3.85 -5.52
CA GLN A 9 5.80 -5.12 -5.39
C GLN A 9 6.52 -5.27 -4.05
N THR A 10 6.70 -4.16 -3.32
CA THR A 10 7.20 -4.14 -1.94
C THR A 10 6.33 -4.98 -1.01
N PHE A 11 5.02 -5.04 -1.27
CA PHE A 11 4.08 -5.93 -0.61
C PHE A 11 4.23 -7.35 -1.16
N LYS A 12 5.25 -8.07 -0.71
CA LYS A 12 5.52 -9.43 -1.18
C LYS A 12 4.32 -10.36 -0.95
N THR A 13 4.09 -11.27 -1.88
CA THR A 13 3.01 -12.28 -1.78
C THR A 13 3.13 -13.14 -0.51
N CYS A 14 4.36 -13.41 -0.05
CA CYS A 14 4.61 -14.10 1.21
C CYS A 14 4.13 -13.32 2.45
N TYR A 15 4.13 -11.98 2.40
CA TYR A 15 3.55 -11.13 3.45
C TYR A 15 2.03 -11.19 3.42
N ILE A 16 1.44 -11.02 2.24
CA ILE A 16 -0.02 -11.08 2.03
C ILE A 16 -0.58 -12.40 2.53
N ALA A 17 0.03 -13.50 2.12
CA ALA A 17 -0.45 -14.81 2.52
C ALA A 17 -0.30 -15.04 4.04
N ALA A 18 0.64 -14.37 4.72
CA ALA A 18 0.82 -14.49 6.17
C ALA A 18 -0.33 -13.77 6.89
N VAL A 19 -0.67 -12.57 6.42
CA VAL A 19 -1.82 -11.82 6.92
C VAL A 19 -3.13 -12.55 6.63
N LYS A 20 -3.29 -13.19 5.46
CA LYS A 20 -4.47 -14.03 5.16
C LYS A 20 -4.61 -15.21 6.14
N GLU A 21 -3.51 -15.85 6.53
CA GLU A 21 -3.53 -16.90 7.55
C GLU A 21 -3.89 -16.35 8.93
N GLU A 22 -3.34 -15.20 9.32
CA GLU A 22 -3.67 -14.52 10.59
C GLU A 22 -5.15 -14.15 10.67
N LEU A 23 -5.75 -13.74 9.55
CA LEU A 23 -7.18 -13.41 9.44
C LEU A 23 -8.09 -14.63 9.30
N GLY A 24 -7.54 -15.86 9.22
CA GLY A 24 -8.32 -17.07 9.03
C GLY A 24 -8.88 -17.26 7.62
N LEU A 25 -8.52 -16.41 6.64
CA LEU A 25 -8.91 -16.50 5.23
C LEU A 25 -8.23 -17.67 4.51
N LEU A 26 -7.11 -18.16 5.07
CA LEU A 26 -6.38 -19.32 4.57
C LEU A 26 -6.27 -20.36 5.69
N LYS A 27 -7.03 -21.47 5.56
CA LYS A 27 -6.87 -22.64 6.43
C LYS A 27 -5.75 -23.52 5.90
N ARG A 28 -4.55 -23.38 6.46
CA ARG A 28 -3.45 -24.36 6.24
C ARG A 28 -3.32 -25.29 7.45
N LYS A 29 -2.81 -26.50 7.21
CA LYS A 29 -2.42 -27.41 8.29
C LYS A 29 -1.44 -26.69 9.22
N ARG A 30 -1.77 -26.61 10.50
CA ARG A 30 -1.08 -25.86 11.58
C ARG A 30 0.40 -26.23 11.79
N THR A 31 0.94 -27.18 11.04
CA THR A 31 2.24 -27.81 11.27
C THR A 31 3.44 -26.96 10.85
N ALA A 32 3.28 -25.91 10.05
CA ALA A 32 4.40 -25.06 9.63
C ALA A 32 4.20 -23.60 10.07
N LYS A 33 4.86 -23.19 11.16
CA LYS A 33 5.06 -21.76 11.44
C LYS A 33 5.76 -21.15 10.22
N ARG A 34 5.21 -20.07 9.65
CA ARG A 34 5.89 -19.37 8.55
C ARG A 34 7.25 -18.85 9.00
N LYS A 35 8.27 -19.14 8.19
CA LYS A 35 9.63 -18.60 8.39
C LYS A 35 9.68 -17.08 8.25
N VAL A 36 8.79 -16.50 7.43
CA VAL A 36 8.79 -15.08 7.09
C VAL A 36 7.56 -14.39 7.67
N LYS A 37 7.79 -13.42 8.56
CA LYS A 37 6.75 -12.53 9.09
C LYS A 37 6.71 -11.22 8.29
N PRO A 38 5.52 -10.67 8.01
CA PRO A 38 5.40 -9.37 7.37
C PRO A 38 5.97 -8.28 8.29
N PRO A 39 6.72 -7.30 7.76
CA PRO A 39 7.16 -6.15 8.54
C PRO A 39 5.96 -5.38 9.13
N GLN A 40 6.05 -4.95 10.40
CA GLN A 40 4.92 -4.35 11.12
C GLN A 40 4.37 -3.09 10.44
N HIS A 41 5.24 -2.28 9.82
CA HIS A 41 4.88 -1.06 9.09
C HIS A 41 4.17 -1.33 7.75
N LEU A 42 4.19 -2.55 7.21
CA LEU A 42 3.44 -2.92 6.00
C LEU A 42 2.19 -3.73 6.33
N ARG A 43 2.22 -4.45 7.45
CA ARG A 43 1.18 -5.39 7.86
C ARG A 43 -0.19 -4.74 7.96
N TRP A 44 -0.27 -3.52 8.49
CA TRP A 44 -1.55 -2.81 8.65
C TRP A 44 -2.20 -2.50 7.29
N ALA A 45 -1.42 -2.05 6.30
CA ALA A 45 -1.93 -1.73 4.97
C ALA A 45 -2.42 -2.99 4.23
N ILE A 46 -1.70 -4.11 4.37
CA ILE A 46 -2.15 -5.41 3.83
C ILE A 46 -3.46 -5.84 4.49
N LYS A 47 -3.56 -5.69 5.82
CA LYS A 47 -4.76 -6.07 6.58
C LYS A 47 -5.96 -5.26 6.11
N GLU A 48 -5.79 -3.96 5.94
CA GLU A 48 -6.83 -3.05 5.47
C GLU A 48 -7.26 -3.35 4.02
N ALA A 49 -6.31 -3.62 3.13
CA ALA A 49 -6.60 -4.05 1.76
C ALA A 49 -7.47 -5.33 1.73
N LEU A 50 -7.15 -6.30 2.58
CA LEU A 50 -7.93 -7.54 2.70
C LEU A 50 -9.31 -7.32 3.32
N THR A 51 -9.46 -6.36 4.24
CA THR A 51 -10.77 -5.98 4.79
C THR A 51 -11.65 -5.32 3.73
N ARG A 52 -11.08 -4.45 2.88
CA ARG A 52 -11.83 -3.80 1.78
C ARG A 52 -12.21 -4.78 0.68
N LYS A 53 -11.33 -5.72 0.33
CA LYS A 53 -11.55 -6.68 -0.77
C LYS A 53 -11.05 -8.09 -0.39
N PRO A 54 -11.83 -8.89 0.36
CA PRO A 54 -11.37 -10.17 0.92
C PRO A 54 -11.04 -11.24 -0.14
N ASN A 55 -11.75 -11.21 -1.27
CA ASN A 55 -11.57 -12.15 -2.38
C ASN A 55 -10.60 -11.65 -3.46
N ALA A 56 -9.84 -10.59 -3.19
CA ALA A 56 -8.90 -10.03 -4.14
C ALA A 56 -7.72 -10.98 -4.43
N THR A 57 -7.25 -10.90 -5.68
CA THR A 57 -6.01 -11.55 -6.13
C THR A 57 -4.80 -10.91 -5.47
N TYR A 58 -3.65 -11.60 -5.49
CA TYR A 58 -2.43 -11.04 -4.91
C TYR A 58 -2.02 -9.70 -5.55
N LYS A 59 -2.14 -9.57 -6.87
CA LYS A 59 -1.81 -8.32 -7.58
C LYS A 59 -2.71 -7.16 -7.16
N GLU A 60 -4.01 -7.41 -7.00
CA GLU A 60 -4.95 -6.39 -6.52
C GLU A 60 -4.64 -5.99 -5.07
N ILE A 61 -4.34 -6.96 -4.20
CA ILE A 61 -3.97 -6.68 -2.82
C ILE A 61 -2.68 -5.86 -2.75
N GLN A 62 -1.70 -6.13 -3.61
CA GLN A 62 -0.47 -5.35 -3.71
C GLN A 62 -0.75 -3.89 -4.07
N ARG A 63 -1.59 -3.65 -5.08
CA ARG A 63 -1.99 -2.29 -5.50
C ARG A 63 -2.75 -1.56 -4.39
N LEU A 64 -3.80 -2.18 -3.86
CA LEU A 64 -4.61 -1.62 -2.77
C LEU A 64 -3.78 -1.33 -1.51
N ALA A 65 -2.92 -2.26 -1.09
CA ALA A 65 -2.07 -2.04 0.08
C ALA A 65 -1.07 -0.90 -0.14
N PHE A 66 -0.58 -0.73 -1.36
CA PHE A 66 0.29 0.37 -1.72
C PHE A 66 -0.42 1.72 -1.72
N GLU A 67 -1.61 1.80 -2.31
CA GLU A 67 -2.46 3.00 -2.29
C GLU A 67 -2.79 3.41 -0.85
N ILE A 68 -3.22 2.46 -0.02
CA ILE A 68 -3.52 2.68 1.41
C ILE A 68 -2.27 3.20 2.15
N TYR A 69 -1.11 2.59 1.88
CA TYR A 69 0.15 3.00 2.50
C TYR A 69 0.55 4.43 2.09
N ARG A 70 0.49 4.75 0.79
CA ARG A 70 0.78 6.08 0.25
C ARG A 70 -0.17 7.14 0.79
N GLN A 71 -1.47 6.83 0.86
CA GLN A 71 -2.47 7.76 1.41
C GLN A 71 -2.13 8.10 2.86
N LYS A 72 -1.83 7.10 3.69
CA LYS A 72 -1.47 7.35 5.09
C LYS A 72 -0.14 8.06 5.25
N GLU A 73 0.84 7.81 4.38
CA GLU A 73 2.08 8.60 4.40
C GLU A 73 1.84 10.05 3.99
N ARG A 74 0.97 10.31 2.99
CA ARG A 74 0.55 11.68 2.63
C ARG A 74 -0.15 12.40 3.78
N GLU A 75 -1.04 11.72 4.50
CA GLU A 75 -1.75 12.28 5.67
C GLU A 75 -0.80 12.58 6.85
N ASN A 76 0.31 11.86 6.97
CA ASN A 76 1.32 12.08 8.01
C ASN A 76 2.43 13.06 7.59
N LEU A 77 2.38 13.62 6.37
CA LEU A 77 3.27 14.72 6.03
C LEU A 77 2.87 15.92 6.88
N PRO A 78 3.81 16.52 7.64
CA PRO A 78 3.53 17.80 8.27
C PRO A 78 3.08 18.75 7.17
N PHE A 79 1.91 19.38 7.37
CA PHE A 79 1.38 20.41 6.50
C PHE A 79 2.37 21.58 6.47
N PHE A 80 3.38 21.49 5.62
CA PHE A 80 4.21 22.61 5.24
C PHE A 80 3.38 23.39 4.22
N GLY A 81 2.61 24.34 4.75
CA GLY A 81 1.95 25.35 3.94
C GLY A 81 2.99 26.04 3.06
N ALA A 82 2.64 26.17 1.78
CA ALA A 82 3.38 26.87 0.74
C ALA A 82 4.75 26.27 0.32
N LEU A 83 4.80 25.79 -0.94
CA LEU A 83 5.99 25.77 -1.80
C LEU A 83 7.23 25.04 -1.24
N GLY A 84 7.10 23.75 -0.93
CA GLY A 84 8.26 22.88 -0.64
C GLY A 84 8.20 21.61 -1.48
N GLU A 85 8.96 21.59 -2.58
CA GLU A 85 9.37 20.44 -3.40
C GLU A 85 8.47 19.19 -3.29
N VAL A 86 7.36 19.24 -4.02
CA VAL A 86 6.61 18.03 -4.36
C VAL A 86 7.53 17.20 -5.27
N PRO A 87 7.83 15.94 -4.94
CA PRO A 87 8.56 15.05 -5.85
C PRO A 87 7.83 15.00 -7.20
N ASP A 88 8.54 15.22 -8.31
CA ASP A 88 7.97 15.30 -9.67
C ASP A 88 6.99 14.16 -9.98
N ASP A 89 7.24 12.96 -9.43
CA ASP A 89 6.40 11.78 -9.53
C ASP A 89 4.94 11.99 -9.05
N ILE A 90 4.68 12.98 -8.18
CA ILE A 90 3.34 13.31 -7.67
C ILE A 90 2.66 14.36 -8.55
N LEU A 91 3.41 15.22 -9.24
CA LEU A 91 2.86 16.26 -10.10
C LEU A 91 2.11 15.65 -11.28
N TRP A 92 2.66 14.60 -11.89
CA TRP A 92 2.06 13.94 -13.06
C TRP A 92 0.75 13.22 -12.74
N GLU A 93 0.60 12.58 -11.57
CA GLU A 93 -0.66 11.92 -11.17
C GLU A 93 -1.79 12.93 -10.91
N VAL A 94 -1.49 14.11 -10.38
CA VAL A 94 -2.52 15.13 -10.09
C VAL A 94 -3.00 15.84 -11.35
N ILE A 95 -2.13 15.96 -12.36
CA ILE A 95 -2.48 16.53 -13.67
C ILE A 95 -3.40 15.57 -14.45
N ASP A 96 -3.20 14.25 -14.36
CA ASP A 96 -4.07 13.27 -15.03
C ASP A 96 -5.47 13.16 -14.40
N ASP A 97 -5.60 13.34 -13.09
CA ASP A 97 -6.90 13.25 -12.39
C ASP A 97 -7.74 14.54 -12.44
N LYS A 98 -7.16 15.65 -12.88
CA LYS A 98 -7.87 16.90 -13.12
C LYS A 98 -7.66 17.34 -14.56
N GLY A 99 -8.58 16.97 -15.44
CA GLY A 99 -8.81 17.60 -16.73
C GLY A 99 -9.13 19.10 -16.58
N LEU A 100 -8.12 19.89 -16.24
CA LEU A 100 -8.10 21.34 -16.31
C LEU A 100 -7.44 21.70 -17.63
N SER A 101 -8.21 21.61 -18.71
CA SER A 101 -7.93 22.39 -19.91
C SER A 101 -8.10 23.86 -19.54
N TYR A 102 -7.02 24.63 -19.54
CA TYR A 102 -7.15 26.05 -19.82
C TYR A 102 -7.40 26.15 -21.33
N GLU A 103 -8.64 26.43 -21.71
CA GLU A 103 -8.94 26.91 -23.06
C GLU A 103 -8.29 28.28 -23.21
N ASP A 104 -7.40 28.42 -24.20
CA ASP A 104 -7.04 29.71 -24.81
C ASP A 104 -7.99 30.03 -25.96
#